data_AF-A0A9W8IFA7-F1
#
_entry.id   AF-A0A9W8IFA7-F1
#
_cell.length_a   1.000
_cell.length_b   1.000
_cell.length_c   1.000
_cell.angle_alpha   90.00
_cell.angle_beta   90.00
_cell.angle_gamma   90.00
#
_symmetry.space_group_name_H-M   'P 1'
#
loop_
_entity.id
_entity.type
_entity.pdbx_description
1 polymer ?
#
loop_
_entity_poly.entity_id
_entity_poly.type
_entity_poly.pdbx_seq_one_letter_code
_entity_poly.pdbx_strand_id
1 'polypeptide(L)'
;MSSTSLPKLPVPELQDTAARFVEAARPLFSAEEFEACLVKLNDFIETQGPTLQMRLKERAEQHGNWLEEWWNEYAYFMNRASTCFNVNYFFGFRDTPQQMTQSRLAAALIESAVRFRDQLESG
;
A
#
# COMPACT_ATOMS: atom_id res chain seq x y z
N MET A 1 -18.65 12.94 3.70
CA MET A 1 -19.29 12.13 2.65
C MET A 1 -19.41 10.69 3.12
N SER A 2 -20.62 10.14 3.19
CA SER A 2 -20.85 8.73 3.55
C SER A 2 -20.24 7.84 2.46
N SER A 3 -19.18 7.10 2.77
CA SER A 3 -18.42 6.20 1.89
C SER A 3 -19.18 4.91 1.50
N THR A 4 -20.51 4.97 1.46
CA THR A 4 -21.40 3.80 1.34
C THR A 4 -21.46 3.16 -0.05
N SER A 5 -20.74 3.67 -1.05
CA SER A 5 -20.79 3.17 -2.44
C SER A 5 -19.55 2.40 -2.90
N LEU A 6 -18.46 2.36 -2.12
CA LEU A 6 -17.23 1.68 -2.54
C LEU A 6 -17.26 0.20 -2.11
N PRO A 7 -16.85 -0.73 -2.99
CA PRO A 7 -16.72 -2.13 -2.61
C PRO A 7 -15.61 -2.29 -1.57
N LYS A 8 -15.80 -3.23 -0.63
CA LYS A 8 -14.73 -3.64 0.28
C LYS A 8 -13.57 -4.27 -0.49
N LEU A 9 -12.36 -4.15 0.03
CA LEU A 9 -11.19 -4.85 -0.52
C LEU A 9 -11.43 -6.37 -0.47
N PRO A 10 -11.45 -7.08 -1.61
CA PRO A 10 -11.68 -8.51 -1.62
C PRO A 10 -10.51 -9.28 -1.02
N VAL A 11 -10.77 -10.50 -0.54
CA VAL A 11 -9.74 -11.49 -0.22
C VAL A 11 -9.64 -12.44 -1.42
N PRO A 12 -8.53 -12.44 -2.18
CA PRO A 12 -8.36 -13.34 -3.32
C PRO A 12 -8.31 -14.80 -2.84
N GLU A 13 -8.67 -15.75 -3.71
CA GLU A 13 -8.56 -17.17 -3.36
C GLU A 13 -7.10 -17.59 -3.21
N LEU A 14 -6.84 -18.45 -2.23
CA LEU A 14 -5.48 -18.87 -1.86
C LEU A 14 -4.72 -19.46 -3.06
N GLN A 15 -5.43 -20.22 -3.90
CA GLN A 15 -4.90 -20.93 -5.06
C GLN A 15 -4.55 -19.96 -6.19
N ASP A 16 -5.35 -18.90 -6.37
CA ASP A 16 -5.06 -17.85 -7.34
C ASP A 16 -3.82 -17.05 -6.91
N THR A 17 -3.71 -16.74 -5.62
CA THR A 17 -2.52 -16.08 -5.06
C THR A 17 -1.29 -16.97 -5.19
N ALA A 18 -1.40 -18.26 -4.91
CA ALA A 18 -0.31 -19.22 -5.05
C ALA A 18 0.18 -19.35 -6.51
N ALA A 19 -0.74 -19.45 -7.47
CA ALA A 19 -0.39 -19.53 -8.89
C ALA A 19 0.37 -18.28 -9.36
N ARG A 20 -0.10 -17.08 -8.98
CA ARG A 20 0.59 -15.81 -9.29
C ARG A 20 1.95 -15.72 -8.60
N PHE A 21 2.07 -16.22 -7.38
CA PHE A 21 3.34 -16.28 -6.66
C PHE A 21 4.35 -17.15 -7.41
N VAL A 22 3.96 -18.33 -7.90
CA VAL A 22 4.84 -19.23 -8.67
C VAL A 22 5.40 -18.52 -9.91
N GLU A 23 4.55 -17.84 -10.69
CA GLU A 23 5.01 -17.09 -11.88
C GLU A 23 5.96 -15.95 -11.53
N ALA A 24 5.65 -15.18 -10.50
CA ALA A 24 6.48 -14.05 -10.07
C ALA A 24 7.80 -14.49 -9.42
N ALA A 25 7.80 -15.63 -8.74
CA ALA A 25 8.96 -16.19 -8.04
C ALA A 25 9.96 -16.85 -8.99
N ARG A 26 9.49 -17.53 -10.05
CA ARG A 26 10.34 -18.31 -10.97
C ARG A 26 11.63 -17.61 -11.43
N PRO A 27 11.63 -16.33 -11.87
CA PRO A 27 12.85 -15.68 -12.34
C PRO A 27 13.83 -15.26 -11.23
N LEU A 28 13.45 -15.38 -9.95
CA LEU A 28 14.23 -14.91 -8.80
C LEU A 28 15.10 -16.01 -8.17
N PHE A 29 14.92 -17.28 -8.57
CA PHE A 29 15.54 -18.45 -7.95
C PHE A 29 16.34 -19.27 -8.95
N SER A 30 17.35 -20.01 -8.46
CA SER A 30 17.89 -21.14 -9.21
C SER A 30 16.83 -22.23 -9.41
N ALA A 31 17.11 -23.20 -10.29
CA ALA A 31 16.20 -24.33 -10.50
C ALA A 31 15.99 -25.12 -9.18
N GLU A 32 17.07 -25.41 -8.47
CA GLU A 32 17.05 -26.18 -7.22
C GLU A 32 16.30 -25.44 -6.10
N GLU A 33 16.52 -24.13 -5.97
CA GLU A 33 15.82 -23.29 -5.01
C GLU A 33 14.32 -23.18 -5.32
N PHE A 34 13.96 -23.09 -6.60
CA PHE A 34 12.58 -23.02 -7.02
C PHE A 34 11.83 -24.33 -6.72
N GLU A 35 12.43 -25.49 -6.98
CA GLU A 35 11.82 -26.78 -6.62
C GLU A 35 11.60 -26.88 -5.09
N ALA A 36 12.58 -26.48 -4.29
CA ALA A 36 12.42 -26.43 -2.84
C ALA A 36 11.33 -25.44 -2.38
N CYS A 37 11.16 -24.32 -3.10
CA CYS A 37 10.10 -23.35 -2.86
C CYS A 37 8.71 -23.94 -3.16
N LEU A 38 8.56 -24.65 -4.28
CA LEU A 38 7.31 -25.31 -4.66
C LEU A 38 6.87 -26.36 -3.62
N VAL A 39 7.80 -27.16 -3.11
CA VAL A 39 7.50 -28.13 -2.04
C VAL A 39 6.91 -27.43 -0.81
N LYS A 40 7.51 -26.31 -0.37
CA LYS A 40 7.02 -25.54 0.78
C LYS A 40 5.67 -24.87 0.50
N LEU A 41 5.47 -24.36 -0.71
CA LEU A 41 4.21 -23.75 -1.12
C LEU A 41 3.07 -24.77 -1.10
N ASN A 42 3.30 -25.97 -1.64
CA ASN A 42 2.32 -27.04 -1.65
C ASN A 42 1.97 -27.50 -0.22
N ASP A 43 2.98 -27.72 0.64
CA ASP A 43 2.76 -28.04 2.04
C ASP A 43 1.93 -26.95 2.75
N PHE A 44 2.22 -25.67 2.49
CA PHE A 44 1.44 -24.57 3.04
C PHE A 44 -0.03 -24.58 2.58
N ILE A 45 -0.27 -24.80 1.29
CA ILE A 45 -1.63 -24.84 0.72
C ILE A 45 -2.45 -26.00 1.29
N GLU A 46 -1.82 -27.14 1.57
CA GLU A 46 -2.48 -28.32 2.11
C GLU A 46 -2.69 -28.25 3.63
N THR A 47 -1.79 -27.59 4.37
CA THR A 47 -1.79 -27.59 5.83
C THR A 47 -2.36 -26.29 6.43
N GLN A 48 -1.55 -25.24 6.53
CA GLN A 48 -1.86 -24.03 7.29
C GLN A 48 -2.70 -23.02 6.48
N GLY A 49 -2.52 -23.00 5.16
CA GLY A 49 -3.15 -22.07 4.23
C GLY A 49 -4.67 -21.97 4.37
N PRO A 50 -5.43 -23.08 4.38
CA PRO A 50 -6.89 -23.03 4.50
C PRO A 50 -7.37 -22.36 5.79
N THR A 51 -6.71 -22.65 6.91
CA THR A 51 -7.04 -22.05 8.22
C THR A 51 -6.75 -20.55 8.22
N LEU A 52 -5.62 -20.13 7.65
CA LEU A 52 -5.25 -18.71 7.57
C LEU A 52 -6.16 -17.94 6.61
N GLN A 53 -6.50 -18.53 5.47
CA GLN A 53 -7.43 -17.96 4.49
C GLN A 53 -8.83 -17.75 5.09
N MET A 54 -9.32 -18.71 5.88
CA MET A 54 -10.59 -18.58 6.60
C MET A 54 -10.55 -17.39 7.57
N ARG A 55 -9.52 -17.29 8.41
CA ARG A 55 -9.34 -16.15 9.34
C ARG A 55 -9.22 -14.81 8.62
N LEU A 56 -8.60 -14.79 7.44
CA LEU A 56 -8.49 -13.59 6.62
C LEU A 56 -9.85 -13.15 6.06
N LYS A 57 -10.67 -14.10 5.62
CA LYS A 57 -12.06 -13.86 5.19
C LYS A 57 -12.92 -13.34 6.35
N GLU A 58 -12.84 -13.95 7.53
CA GLU A 58 -13.51 -13.48 8.76
C GLU A 58 -13.11 -12.04 9.11
N ARG A 59 -11.81 -11.72 9.01
CA ARG A 59 -11.32 -10.33 9.20
C ARG A 59 -11.93 -9.38 8.17
N ALA A 60 -12.06 -9.77 6.91
CA ALA A 60 -12.65 -8.93 5.87
C ALA A 60 -14.14 -8.63 6.07
N GLU A 61 -14.86 -9.50 6.77
CA GLU A 61 -16.24 -9.24 7.18
C GLU A 61 -16.30 -8.16 8.28
N GLN A 62 -15.41 -8.24 9.26
CA GLN A 62 -15.37 -7.38 10.44
C GLN A 62 -14.79 -5.98 10.18
N HIS A 63 -13.99 -5.82 9.12
CA HIS A 63 -13.33 -4.56 8.79
C HIS A 63 -13.88 -3.92 7.49
N GLY A 64 -13.78 -2.59 7.37
CA GLY A 64 -14.08 -1.87 6.12
C GLY A 64 -13.03 -2.14 5.03
N ASN A 65 -11.76 -2.24 5.44
CA ASN A 65 -10.63 -2.71 4.67
C ASN A 65 -9.79 -3.61 5.58
N TRP A 66 -9.65 -4.89 5.22
CA TRP A 66 -8.96 -5.87 6.08
C TRP A 66 -7.44 -5.66 6.18
N LEU A 67 -6.86 -4.96 5.19
CA LEU A 67 -5.41 -4.77 5.05
C LEU A 67 -4.92 -3.43 5.59
N GLU A 68 -5.78 -2.41 5.68
CA GLU A 68 -5.38 -1.02 5.99
C GLU A 68 -4.50 -0.89 7.23
N GLU A 69 -4.95 -1.44 8.37
CA GLU A 69 -4.21 -1.41 9.63
C GLU A 69 -2.84 -2.07 9.51
N TRP A 70 -2.79 -3.28 8.92
CA TRP A 70 -1.54 -4.02 8.72
C TRP A 70 -0.61 -3.32 7.76
N TRP A 71 -1.13 -2.74 6.68
CA TRP A 71 -0.33 -2.01 5.72
C TRP A 71 0.32 -0.79 6.36
N ASN A 72 -0.44 0.01 7.11
CA ASN A 72 0.09 1.16 7.82
C ASN A 72 1.18 0.76 8.82
N GLU A 73 0.94 -0.30 9.58
CA GLU A 73 1.87 -0.80 10.59
C GLU A 73 3.17 -1.32 9.95
N TYR A 74 3.07 -2.30 9.03
CA TYR A 74 4.24 -2.98 8.49
C TYR A 74 5.00 -2.17 7.44
N ALA A 75 4.31 -1.39 6.60
CA ALA A 75 4.96 -0.61 5.56
C ALA A 75 5.59 0.69 6.09
N TYR A 76 5.01 1.28 7.15
CA TYR A 76 5.43 2.59 7.64
C TYR A 76 5.80 2.60 9.12
N PHE A 77 4.88 2.27 10.04
CA PHE A 77 5.10 2.55 11.46
C PHE A 77 6.17 1.67 12.13
N MET A 78 6.31 0.43 11.68
CA MET A 78 7.38 -0.46 12.14
C MET A 78 8.73 -0.17 11.49
N ASN A 79 8.77 0.57 10.38
CA ASN A 79 10.02 0.87 9.69
C ASN A 79 10.85 1.86 10.52
N ARG A 80 12.06 1.44 10.91
CA ARG A 80 12.99 2.24 11.73
C ARG A 80 14.06 2.97 10.92
N ALA A 81 14.08 2.79 9.60
CA ALA A 81 14.96 3.54 8.73
C ALA A 81 14.56 5.03 8.70
N SER A 82 15.53 5.92 8.44
CA SER A 82 15.26 7.35 8.34
C SER A 82 14.22 7.62 7.26
N THR A 83 13.14 8.31 7.62
CA THR A 83 12.07 8.67 6.68
C THR A 83 12.55 9.63 5.60
N CYS A 84 13.58 10.45 5.88
CA CYS A 84 14.12 11.45 4.95
C CYS A 84 14.49 10.88 3.59
N PHE A 85 15.09 9.68 3.56
CA PHE A 85 15.55 9.04 2.32
C PHE A 85 14.74 7.81 1.92
N ASN A 86 14.22 7.07 2.91
CA ASN A 86 13.69 5.73 2.65
C ASN A 86 12.17 5.70 2.46
N VAL A 87 11.46 6.78 2.84
CA VAL A 87 9.98 6.78 2.87
C VAL A 87 9.41 8.05 2.22
N ASN A 88 9.90 9.23 2.62
CA ASN A 88 9.37 10.50 2.12
C ASN A 88 9.83 10.73 0.69
N TYR A 89 8.88 10.72 -0.24
CA TYR A 89 9.10 11.25 -1.58
C TYR A 89 8.98 12.78 -1.56
N PHE A 90 9.67 13.45 -2.49
CA PHE A 90 9.63 14.90 -2.61
C PHE A 90 9.31 15.31 -4.05
N PHE A 91 8.74 16.50 -4.19
CA PHE A 91 8.46 17.11 -5.48
C PHE A 91 9.43 18.25 -5.74
N GLY A 92 10.00 18.28 -6.94
CA GLY A 92 10.65 19.47 -7.48
C GLY A 92 9.61 20.35 -8.15
N PHE A 93 9.50 21.61 -7.73
CA PHE A 93 8.64 22.59 -8.39
C PHE A 93 9.40 23.31 -9.50
N ARG A 94 8.69 23.68 -10.57
CA ARG A 94 9.25 24.51 -11.63
C ARG A 94 9.43 25.94 -11.12
N ASP A 95 10.46 26.61 -11.64
CA ASP A 95 10.65 28.03 -11.38
C ASP A 95 9.46 28.85 -11.88
N THR A 96 9.07 29.85 -11.10
CA THR A 96 8.02 30.78 -11.50
C THR A 96 8.53 31.69 -12.61
N PRO A 97 7.78 31.90 -13.72
CA PRO A 97 8.20 32.80 -14.79
C PRO A 97 8.42 34.24 -14.34
N GLN A 98 7.69 34.69 -13.31
CA GLN A 98 7.92 35.99 -12.68
C GLN A 98 8.99 35.86 -11.59
N GLN A 99 9.94 36.80 -11.58
CA GLN A 99 10.84 36.98 -10.44
C GLN A 99 10.02 37.46 -9.23
N MET A 100 9.92 36.61 -8.22
CA MET A 100 9.28 36.93 -6.95
C MET A 100 10.34 36.88 -5.84
N THR A 101 10.16 37.70 -4.80
CA THR A 101 10.89 37.49 -3.55
C THR A 101 10.41 36.18 -2.90
N GLN A 102 11.29 35.54 -2.11
CA GLN A 102 10.95 34.30 -1.41
C GLN A 102 9.70 34.45 -0.53
N SER A 103 9.55 35.58 0.16
CA SER A 103 8.37 35.86 0.99
C SER A 103 7.07 35.94 0.19
N ARG A 104 7.11 36.53 -1.02
CA ARG A 104 5.91 36.63 -1.88
C ARG A 104 5.53 35.25 -2.43
N LEU A 105 6.51 34.44 -2.82
CA LEU A 105 6.27 33.06 -3.26
C LEU A 105 5.69 32.21 -2.13
N ALA A 106 6.27 32.28 -0.92
CA ALA A 106 5.78 31.57 0.25
C ALA A 106 4.32 31.97 0.60
N ALA A 107 4.01 33.26 0.57
CA ALA A 107 2.65 33.76 0.81
C ALA A 107 1.65 33.19 -0.22
N ALA A 108 2.01 33.19 -1.51
CA ALA A 108 1.16 32.65 -2.57
C ALA A 108 0.93 31.13 -2.43
N LEU A 109 1.96 30.37 -2.03
CA LEU A 109 1.85 28.92 -1.78
C LEU A 109 0.91 28.63 -0.61
N ILE A 110 1.06 29.37 0.51
CA ILE A 110 0.19 29.21 1.69
C ILE A 110 -1.25 29.57 1.33
N GLU A 111 -1.48 30.69 0.64
CA GLU A 111 -2.82 31.09 0.21
C GLU A 111 -3.47 30.01 -0.66
N SER A 112 -2.72 29.48 -1.62
CA SER A 112 -3.20 28.41 -2.51
C SER A 112 -3.53 27.13 -1.74
N ALA A 113 -2.69 26.73 -0.79
CA ALA A 113 -2.93 25.56 0.05
C ALA A 113 -4.17 25.72 0.95
N VAL A 114 -4.38 26.91 1.52
CA VAL A 114 -5.58 27.24 2.30
C VAL A 114 -6.83 27.18 1.43
N ARG A 115 -6.81 27.81 0.25
CA ARG A 115 -7.94 27.75 -0.70
C ARG A 115 -8.28 26.31 -1.09
N PHE A 116 -7.27 25.47 -1.30
CA PHE A 116 -7.46 24.05 -1.61
C PHE A 116 -8.06 23.28 -0.43
N ARG A 117 -7.59 23.55 0.81
CA ARG A 117 -8.19 22.98 2.02
C ARG A 117 -9.67 23.36 2.13
N ASP A 118 -10.01 24.63 1.93
CA ASP A 118 -11.40 25.10 2.05
C ASP A 118 -12.31 24.39 1.02
N GLN A 119 -11.81 24.11 -0.19
CA GLN A 119 -12.54 23.29 -1.17
C GLN A 119 -12.77 21.85 -0.68
N LEU A 120 -11.73 21.21 -0.13
CA LEU A 120 -11.83 19.85 0.41
C LEU A 120 -12.81 19.74 1.60
N GLU A 121 -12.81 20.74 2.47
CA GLU A 121 -13.70 20.78 3.64
C GLU A 121 -15.17 21.05 3.25
N SER A 122 -15.39 21.78 2.16
CA SER A 122 -16.75 22.10 1.68
C SER A 122 -17.52 20.92 1.08
N GLY A 123 -16.83 19.81 0.75
CA GLY A 123 -17.43 18.58 0.23
C GLY A 123 -17.62 18.58 -1.28
#